data_AF-A0A432QAD8-F1
#
_entry.id   AF-A0A432QAD8-F1
#
_cell.length_a   1.000
_cell.length_b   1.000
_cell.length_c   1.000
_cell.angle_alpha   90.00
_cell.angle_beta   90.00
_cell.angle_gamma   90.00
#
_symmetry.space_group_name_H-M   'P 1'
#
loop_
_entity.id
_entity.type
_entity.pdbx_description
1 polymer ?
#
loop_
_entity_poly.entity_id
_entity_poly.type
_entity_poly.pdbx_seq_one_letter_code
_entity_poly.pdbx_strand_id
1 'polypeptide(L)'
;MIHWQYRTIVFEFQKDGLLGDRFIDDEGVENTLNEQGRNGWELVSATMIQDGLLTLLKRPAAGTDMDRAVDPVQENASVEQAPSSTDSQQKATSAVSLQQQEKAYIEDLERRRKQAMEQREQCLVGEIRIR
;
A
#
# COMPACT_ATOMS: atom_id res chain seq x y z
N MET A 1 -8.04 -18.32 -37.34
CA MET A 1 -8.99 -17.64 -36.44
C MET A 1 -8.45 -17.81 -35.03
N ILE A 2 -8.32 -16.73 -34.25
CA ILE A 2 -7.84 -16.80 -32.87
C ILE A 2 -8.98 -17.33 -32.01
N HIS A 3 -8.70 -18.39 -31.25
CA HIS A 3 -9.66 -18.94 -30.29
C HIS A 3 -9.23 -18.51 -28.89
N TRP A 4 -10.17 -17.98 -28.10
CA TRP A 4 -9.91 -17.53 -26.75
C TRP A 4 -10.45 -18.53 -25.74
N GLN A 5 -9.68 -18.76 -24.69
CA GLN A 5 -10.09 -19.52 -23.51
C GLN A 5 -10.32 -18.52 -22.37
N TYR A 6 -11.38 -18.73 -21.61
CA TYR A 6 -11.75 -17.91 -20.47
C TYR A 6 -11.78 -18.75 -19.21
N ARG A 7 -11.38 -18.15 -18.09
CA ARG A 7 -11.40 -18.76 -16.77
C ARG A 7 -11.90 -17.73 -15.76
N THR A 8 -12.72 -18.18 -14.81
CA THR A 8 -13.14 -17.39 -13.67
C THR A 8 -12.54 -17.96 -12.39
N ILE A 9 -12.17 -17.07 -11.46
CA ILE A 9 -11.69 -17.43 -10.13
C ILE A 9 -12.43 -16.55 -9.13
N VAL A 10 -13.03 -17.18 -8.11
CA VAL A 10 -13.70 -16.48 -7.00
C VAL A 10 -12.80 -16.57 -5.78
N PHE A 11 -12.47 -15.42 -5.22
CA PHE A 11 -11.78 -15.29 -3.94
C PHE A 11 -12.83 -14.98 -2.88
N GLU A 12 -13.07 -15.92 -1.98
CA GLU A 12 -14.09 -15.77 -0.94
C GLU A 12 -13.62 -14.82 0.16
N PHE A 13 -14.57 -14.10 0.75
CA PHE A 13 -14.29 -13.32 1.95
C PHE A 13 -13.90 -14.24 3.11
N GLN A 14 -12.76 -13.92 3.72
CA GLN A 14 -12.39 -14.48 5.00
C GLN A 14 -13.15 -13.73 6.11
N LYS A 15 -13.63 -14.48 7.11
CA LYS A 15 -14.25 -13.92 8.30
C LYS A 15 -13.19 -13.82 9.38
N ASP A 16 -12.85 -12.62 9.83
CA ASP A 16 -12.08 -12.50 11.05
C ASP A 16 -13.01 -12.82 12.24
N GLY A 17 -12.68 -13.86 13.01
CA GLY A 17 -13.45 -14.29 14.17
C GLY A 17 -13.50 -13.24 15.29
N LEU A 18 -12.66 -12.21 15.23
CA LEU A 18 -12.53 -11.20 16.28
C LEU A 18 -13.27 -9.87 16.00
N LEU A 19 -13.39 -9.46 14.73
CA LEU A 19 -13.90 -8.14 14.35
C LEU A 19 -15.21 -8.17 13.55
N GLY A 20 -15.65 -9.34 13.08
CA GLY A 20 -16.92 -9.48 12.33
C GLY A 20 -16.88 -8.89 10.91
N ASP A 21 -15.81 -8.18 10.56
CA ASP A 21 -15.57 -7.67 9.23
C ASP A 21 -15.10 -8.79 8.28
N ARG A 22 -15.65 -8.74 7.08
CA ARG A 22 -15.30 -9.62 5.97
C ARG A 22 -14.19 -8.96 5.17
N PHE A 23 -13.06 -9.65 5.01
CA PHE A 23 -11.91 -9.13 4.26
C PHE A 23 -11.46 -10.13 3.20
N ILE A 24 -10.71 -9.63 2.23
CA ILE A 24 -10.04 -10.45 1.22
C ILE A 24 -8.58 -10.56 1.64
N ASP A 25 -8.04 -11.76 1.51
CA ASP A 25 -6.60 -11.99 1.66
C ASP A 25 -5.88 -11.51 0.39
N ASP A 26 -5.45 -10.26 0.42
CA ASP A 26 -4.80 -9.60 -0.72
C ASP A 26 -3.52 -10.33 -1.15
N GLU A 27 -2.73 -10.86 -0.20
CA GLU A 27 -1.51 -11.61 -0.50
C GLU A 27 -1.84 -12.93 -1.21
N GLY A 28 -2.87 -13.65 -0.75
CA GLY A 28 -3.35 -14.86 -1.40
C GLY A 28 -3.89 -14.62 -2.81
N VAL A 29 -4.63 -13.52 -3.01
CA VAL A 29 -5.14 -13.11 -4.32
C VAL A 29 -4.01 -12.77 -5.27
N GLU A 30 -3.06 -11.94 -4.83
CA GLU A 30 -1.90 -11.54 -5.62
C GLU A 30 -1.09 -12.76 -6.06
N ASN A 31 -0.76 -13.65 -5.13
CA ASN A 31 0.01 -14.87 -5.42
C ASN A 31 -0.69 -15.74 -6.47
N THR A 32 -2.00 -15.91 -6.35
CA THR A 32 -2.80 -16.70 -7.29
C THR A 32 -2.82 -16.07 -8.68
N LEU A 33 -3.07 -14.76 -8.77
CA LEU A 33 -3.11 -14.04 -10.05
C LEU A 33 -1.73 -14.02 -10.73
N ASN A 34 -0.66 -13.85 -9.97
CA ASN A 34 0.71 -13.92 -10.47
C ASN A 34 1.07 -15.31 -11.01
N GLU A 35 0.59 -16.38 -10.36
CA GLU A 35 0.73 -17.74 -10.89
C GLU A 35 -0.07 -17.94 -12.19
N GLN A 36 -1.31 -17.44 -12.25
CA GLN A 36 -2.10 -17.49 -13.50
C GLN A 36 -1.42 -16.71 -14.63
N GLY A 37 -0.87 -15.53 -14.34
CA GLY A 37 -0.10 -14.71 -15.28
C GLY A 37 1.12 -15.43 -15.84
N ARG A 38 1.89 -16.11 -14.97
CA ARG A 38 3.02 -16.96 -15.38
C ARG A 38 2.58 -18.09 -16.32
N ASN A 39 1.39 -18.65 -16.08
CA ASN A 39 0.75 -19.66 -16.92
C ASN A 39 0.10 -19.11 -18.21
N GLY A 40 0.29 -17.83 -18.53
CA GLY A 40 -0.18 -17.20 -19.76
C GLY A 40 -1.64 -16.75 -19.73
N TRP A 41 -2.25 -16.68 -18.54
CA TRP A 41 -3.57 -16.08 -18.36
C TRP A 41 -3.45 -14.57 -18.11
N GLU A 42 -4.19 -13.78 -18.87
CA GLU A 42 -4.29 -12.33 -18.70
C GLU A 42 -5.55 -12.01 -17.89
N LEU A 43 -5.43 -11.20 -16.85
CA LEU A 43 -6.57 -10.70 -16.09
C LEU A 43 -7.34 -9.66 -16.94
N VAL A 44 -8.64 -9.88 -17.12
CA VAL A 44 -9.53 -9.02 -17.92
C VAL A 44 -10.40 -8.13 -17.04
N SER A 45 -10.90 -8.68 -15.93
CA SER A 45 -11.79 -7.96 -15.02
C SER A 45 -11.68 -8.52 -13.61
N ALA A 46 -11.84 -7.65 -12.62
CA ALA A 46 -12.02 -7.99 -11.22
C ALA A 46 -13.25 -7.21 -10.70
N THR A 47 -14.18 -7.90 -10.05
CA THR A 47 -15.44 -7.30 -9.58
C THR A 47 -15.82 -7.85 -8.21
N MET A 48 -16.17 -6.96 -7.29
CA MET A 48 -16.66 -7.33 -5.96
C MET A 48 -18.06 -7.94 -6.07
N ILE A 49 -18.26 -9.10 -5.46
CA ILE A 49 -19.53 -9.81 -5.35
C ILE A 49 -19.91 -9.97 -3.86
N GLN A 50 -21.12 -10.44 -3.58
CA GLN A 50 -21.63 -10.56 -2.20
C GLN A 50 -20.73 -11.43 -1.29
N ASP A 51 -20.11 -12.45 -1.89
CA ASP A 51 -19.34 -13.48 -1.21
C ASP A 51 -17.82 -13.32 -1.37
N GLY A 52 -17.35 -12.28 -2.09
CA GLY A 52 -15.92 -12.06 -2.28
C GLY A 52 -15.57 -11.25 -3.54
N LEU A 53 -14.48 -11.63 -4.20
CA LEU A 53 -13.99 -11.03 -5.44
C LEU A 53 -14.01 -12.03 -6.60
N LEU A 54 -14.73 -11.70 -7.66
CA LEU A 54 -14.75 -12.46 -8.90
C LEU A 54 -13.72 -11.88 -9.88
N THR A 55 -12.82 -12.73 -10.37
CA THR A 55 -11.87 -12.39 -11.41
C THR A 55 -12.13 -13.18 -12.68
N LEU A 56 -11.98 -12.52 -13.82
CA LEU A 56 -12.11 -13.09 -15.16
C LEU A 56 -10.76 -13.00 -15.87
N LEU A 57 -10.28 -14.14 -16.34
CA LEU A 57 -9.03 -14.25 -17.07
C LEU A 57 -9.28 -14.78 -18.48
N LYS A 58 -8.43 -14.38 -19.42
CA LYS A 58 -8.42 -14.90 -20.79
C LYS A 58 -7.03 -15.41 -21.18
N ARG A 59 -6.96 -16.35 -22.11
CA ARG A 59 -5.72 -16.70 -22.80
C ARG A 59 -6.00 -17.15 -24.24
N PRO A 60 -5.07 -16.98 -25.18
CA PRO A 60 -5.20 -17.60 -26.49
C PRO A 60 -5.14 -19.13 -26.36
N ALA A 61 -5.94 -19.84 -27.15
CA ALA A 61 -5.84 -21.28 -27.25
C ALA A 61 -4.50 -21.68 -27.90
N ALA A 62 -3.97 -22.83 -27.49
CA ALA A 62 -2.69 -23.36 -27.99
C ALA A 62 -2.65 -23.36 -29.53
N GLY A 63 -1.56 -22.83 -30.09
CA GLY A 63 -1.38 -22.63 -31.54
C GLY A 63 -1.62 -21.20 -32.02
N THR A 64 -1.88 -20.25 -31.11
CA THR A 64 -1.84 -18.82 -31.41
C THR A 64 -0.58 -18.22 -30.79
N ASP A 65 0.49 -18.08 -31.59
CA ASP A 65 1.66 -17.31 -31.21
C ASP A 65 1.27 -15.82 -31.22
N MET A 66 0.59 -15.37 -30.15
CA MET A 66 0.61 -13.96 -29.82
C MET A 66 1.96 -13.72 -29.17
N ASP A 67 2.82 -13.03 -29.92
CA ASP A 67 4.11 -12.54 -29.48
C ASP A 67 3.97 -12.00 -28.05
N ARG A 68 4.71 -12.62 -27.13
CA ARG A 68 4.64 -12.33 -25.70
C ARG A 68 5.36 -10.99 -25.49
N ALA A 69 4.69 -9.89 -25.81
CA ALA A 69 5.10 -8.56 -25.39
C ALA A 69 4.85 -8.47 -23.88
N VAL A 70 5.75 -9.06 -23.11
CA VAL A 70 5.96 -8.63 -21.75
C VAL A 70 6.65 -7.29 -21.89
N ASP A 71 5.87 -6.21 -22.00
CA ASP A 71 6.41 -4.89 -21.76
C ASP A 71 7.03 -4.93 -20.37
N PRO A 72 8.36 -4.69 -20.21
CA PRO A 72 8.88 -4.45 -18.89
C PRO A 72 8.13 -3.22 -18.38
N VAL A 73 7.40 -3.38 -17.26
CA VAL A 73 6.86 -2.24 -16.51
C VAL A 73 8.06 -1.38 -16.13
N GLN A 74 8.33 -0.39 -16.98
CA GLN A 74 9.20 0.71 -16.69
C GLN A 74 8.40 1.55 -15.71
N GLU A 75 8.72 1.39 -14.44
CA GLU A 75 8.25 2.20 -13.32
C GLU A 75 8.70 3.65 -13.55
N ASN A 76 8.04 4.34 -14.46
CA ASN A 76 8.17 5.77 -14.72
C ASN A 76 6.81 6.40 -14.42
N ALA A 77 6.52 6.49 -13.13
CA ALA A 77 5.49 7.39 -12.61
C ALA A 77 5.91 8.83 -12.91
N SER A 78 5.39 9.39 -14.01
CA SER A 78 5.32 10.83 -14.22
C SER A 78 3.99 11.34 -13.67
N VAL A 79 4.03 11.88 -12.45
CA VAL A 79 3.07 12.89 -12.02
C VAL A 79 3.78 14.24 -12.14
N GLU A 80 3.43 14.99 -13.16
CA GLU A 80 3.82 16.39 -13.32
C GLU A 80 2.77 17.28 -12.63
N GLN A 81 3.19 18.07 -11.62
CA GLN A 81 3.09 19.54 -11.64
C GLN A 81 3.63 20.23 -10.34
N ALA A 82 4.90 20.65 -10.43
CA ALA A 82 5.57 21.93 -10.04
C ALA A 82 5.35 22.65 -8.66
N PRO A 83 6.27 23.55 -8.20
CA PRO A 83 7.64 23.85 -8.64
C PRO A 83 8.74 23.78 -7.54
N SER A 84 9.95 23.44 -8.00
CA SER A 84 11.29 23.86 -7.55
C SER A 84 11.52 24.39 -6.12
N SER A 85 12.33 23.65 -5.36
CA SER A 85 13.63 24.17 -4.88
C SER A 85 14.46 23.05 -4.22
N THR A 86 15.61 22.79 -4.84
CA THR A 86 16.91 22.49 -4.19
C THR A 86 16.92 21.41 -3.11
N ASP A 87 17.42 20.22 -3.42
CA ASP A 87 18.86 19.92 -3.35
C ASP A 87 19.06 18.40 -3.44
N SER A 88 20.09 18.03 -4.17
CA SER A 88 20.44 16.65 -4.46
C SER A 88 21.13 16.03 -3.25
N GLN A 89 20.55 14.99 -2.65
CA GLN A 89 21.33 13.93 -2.00
C GLN A 89 20.50 12.69 -1.69
N GLN A 90 20.46 11.76 -2.65
CA GLN A 90 20.23 10.35 -2.35
C GLN A 90 21.40 9.85 -1.50
N LYS A 91 21.25 9.92 -0.18
CA LYS A 91 22.15 9.28 0.77
C LYS A 91 21.51 7.93 1.07
N ALA A 92 22.18 6.83 0.73
CA ALA A 92 21.80 5.50 1.19
C ALA A 92 21.91 5.47 2.72
N THR A 93 20.86 5.88 3.42
CA THR A 93 20.81 5.93 4.87
C THR A 93 20.57 4.51 5.37
N SER A 94 21.59 3.93 6.01
CA SER A 94 21.45 2.63 6.67
C SER A 94 20.34 2.71 7.73
N ALA A 95 19.63 1.60 7.97
CA ALA A 95 18.55 1.52 8.96
C ALA A 95 18.99 2.02 10.35
N VAL A 96 20.26 1.81 10.71
CA VAL A 96 20.86 2.28 11.96
C VAL A 96 20.95 3.81 12.02
N SER A 97 21.26 4.46 10.89
CA SER A 97 21.30 5.93 10.79
C SER A 97 19.92 6.54 11.02
N LEU A 98 18.87 5.92 10.49
CA LEU A 98 17.50 6.38 10.67
C LEU A 98 17.06 6.23 12.14
N GLN A 99 17.33 5.07 12.76
CA GLN A 99 16.99 4.85 14.17
C GLN A 99 17.68 5.84 15.12
N GLN A 100 18.94 6.20 14.85
CA GLN A 100 19.65 7.20 15.65
C GLN A 100 19.07 8.61 15.46
N GLN A 101 18.69 8.95 14.22
CA GLN A 101 18.07 10.23 13.91
C GLN A 101 16.68 10.35 14.54
N GLU A 102 15.86 9.30 14.48
CA GLU A 102 14.54 9.26 15.12
C GLU A 102 14.66 9.37 16.64
N LYS A 103 15.60 8.65 17.25
CA LYS A 103 15.83 8.75 18.70
C LYS A 103 16.18 10.17 19.13
N ALA A 104 17.09 10.83 18.42
CA ALA A 104 17.47 12.21 18.71
C ALA A 104 16.29 13.18 18.52
N TYR A 105 15.44 12.94 17.52
CA TYR A 105 14.25 13.74 17.28
C TYR A 105 13.19 13.57 18.38
N ILE A 106 12.96 12.34 18.85
CA ILE A 106 12.04 12.03 19.94
C ILE A 106 12.50 12.72 21.24
N GLU A 107 13.79 12.65 21.57
CA GLU A 107 14.34 13.29 22.77
C GLU A 107 14.17 14.82 22.75
N ASP A 108 14.29 15.45 21.58
CA ASP A 108 14.02 16.89 21.44
C ASP A 108 12.54 17.22 21.60
N LEU A 109 11.65 16.39 21.02
CA LEU A 109 10.21 16.56 21.12
C LEU A 109 9.73 16.46 22.57
N GLU A 110 10.23 15.49 23.33
CA GLU A 110 9.93 15.31 24.75
C GLU A 110 10.41 16.49 25.59
N ARG A 111 11.59 17.03 25.28
CA ARG A 111 12.14 18.22 25.95
C ARG A 111 11.24 19.44 25.73
N ARG A 112 10.82 19.69 24.49
CA ARG A 112 9.89 20.78 24.15
C ARG A 112 8.55 20.61 24.86
N ARG A 113 8.00 19.38 24.89
CA ARG A 113 6.75 19.07 25.59
C ARG A 113 6.86 19.35 27.08
N LYS A 114 7.97 18.96 27.71
CA LYS A 114 8.20 19.21 29.14
C LYS A 114 8.27 20.70 29.45
N GLN A 115 9.00 21.47 28.63
CA GLN A 115 9.07 22.93 28.77
C GLN A 115 7.71 23.60 28.58
N ALA A 116 6.89 23.14 27.63
CA ALA A 116 5.55 23.66 27.42
C ALA A 116 4.59 23.34 28.58
N MET A 117 4.73 22.17 29.22
CA MET A 117 3.99 21.86 30.44
C MET A 117 4.44 22.73 31.62
N GLU A 118 5.75 22.89 31.83
CA GLU A 118 6.29 23.76 32.89
C GLU A 118 5.84 25.22 32.71
N GLN A 119 5.77 25.72 31.47
CA GLN A 119 5.23 27.06 31.20
C GLN A 119 3.72 27.16 31.50
N ARG A 120 2.94 26.12 31.18
CA ARG A 120 1.51 26.08 31.52
C ARG A 120 1.29 26.03 33.04
N GLU A 121 2.08 25.24 33.75
CA GLU A 121 2.02 25.16 35.21
C GLU A 121 2.42 26.49 35.87
N GLN A 122 3.41 27.21 35.32
CA GLN A 122 3.80 28.54 35.79
C GLN A 122 2.73 29.62 35.52
N CYS A 123 1.92 29.48 34.46
CA CYS A 123 0.81 30.40 34.17
C CYS A 123 -0.50 30.06 34.91
N LEU A 124 -0.58 28.94 35.63
CA LEU A 124 -1.79 28.45 36.32
C LEU A 124 -1.65 28.44 37.86
N VAL A 125 -0.73 29.21 38.43
CA VAL A 125 -0.74 29.47 39.88
C VAL A 125 -1.77 30.55 40.19
N GLY A 126 -2.99 30.07 40.45
CA GLY A 126 -3.99 30.76 41.25
C GLY A 126 -4.84 31.79 40.53
N GLU A 127 -6.04 31.37 40.08
CA GLU A 127 -7.23 32.22 40.15
C GLU A 127 -8.50 31.37 40.00
N ILE A 128 -8.92 30.73 41.09
CA ILE A 128 -10.31 30.26 41.24
C ILE A 128 -11.00 31.25 42.19
N ARG A 129 -11.82 32.14 41.65
CA ARG A 129 -12.78 32.92 42.44
C ARG A 129 -14.10 32.14 42.49
N ILE A 130 -14.39 31.56 43.66
CA ILE A 130 -15.72 30.99 43.97
C ILE A 130 -16.59 32.14 44.49
N ARG A 131 -17.81 32.24 43.94
CA ARG A 131 -18.81 33.26 44.25
C ARG A 131 -19.68 32.84 45.43
#